data_AF-A0A842S834-F1
#
_entry.id   AF-A0A842S834-F1
#
_cell.length_a   1.000
_cell.length_b   1.000
_cell.length_c   1.000
_cell.angle_alpha   90.00
_cell.angle_beta   90.00
_cell.angle_gamma   90.00
#
_symmetry.space_group_name_H-M   'P 1'
#
loop_
_entity.id
_entity.type
_entity.pdbx_description
1 polymer ?
#
loop_
_entity_poly.entity_id
_entity_poly.type
_entity_poly.pdbx_seq_one_letter_code
_entity_poly.pdbx_strand_id
1 'polypeptide(L)'
;MPLEDSHILNFLDNPVNDRYKSEILDLLIQRINDLCFKECQVDRISCTLTPLCSRRFLLRLRIKNELGMEDLPKFCYSVHKGVVERDFRGKTVVYKPSDSYLFLIDFLDIFFHGDYRKLNKFISFKNWKDALEIFEERIANGESFRYVKSENYFVFKYEDRLHIIFLNKDYVLTNANRENIESLELIKDIIELNSSISFPEIRIILHASQFVEVKVKIPFDIISKLNSDGIASTEGEKKENPDYYFWHQFPKDLEKLSGLCDKITLQMNQFNDLMLTLFINKETYTSTDESRQNIPLRYRDLEEIIDFIEFLYTKFYIIWV
;
A
#
# COMPACT_ATOMS: atom_id res chain seq x y z
N MET A 1 -20.50 -16.64 34.44
CA MET A 1 -19.85 -16.86 33.13
C MET A 1 -18.89 -15.70 32.89
N PRO A 2 -17.71 -15.93 32.30
CA PRO A 2 -16.84 -14.83 31.88
C PRO A 2 -17.52 -13.97 30.80
N LEU A 3 -17.08 -12.72 30.66
CA LEU A 3 -17.53 -11.87 29.55
C LEU A 3 -17.01 -12.40 28.21
N GLU A 4 -17.75 -12.13 27.14
CA GLU A 4 -17.40 -12.47 25.75
C GLU A 4 -17.45 -11.19 24.92
N ASP A 5 -16.77 -11.16 23.78
CA ASP A 5 -16.68 -9.98 22.90
C ASP A 5 -18.07 -9.46 22.51
N SER A 6 -19.00 -10.37 22.19
CA SER A 6 -20.39 -10.06 21.83
C SER A 6 -21.14 -9.31 22.94
N HIS A 7 -20.88 -9.63 24.21
CA HIS A 7 -21.50 -8.96 25.35
C HIS A 7 -21.07 -7.49 25.44
N ILE A 8 -19.79 -7.21 25.18
CA ILE A 8 -19.25 -5.85 25.23
C ILE A 8 -19.76 -5.03 24.04
N LEU A 9 -19.73 -5.60 22.84
CA LEU A 9 -20.22 -4.93 21.62
C LEU A 9 -21.71 -4.57 21.74
N ASN A 10 -22.56 -5.53 22.14
CA ASN A 10 -23.98 -5.29 22.36
C ASN A 10 -24.25 -4.21 23.43
N PHE A 11 -23.40 -4.12 24.46
CA PHE A 11 -23.51 -3.09 25.48
C PHE A 11 -23.18 -1.70 24.93
N LEU A 12 -22.11 -1.59 24.14
CA LEU A 12 -21.64 -0.34 23.53
C LEU A 12 -22.57 0.17 22.43
N ASP A 13 -23.27 -0.72 21.73
CA ASP A 13 -24.23 -0.36 20.68
C ASP A 13 -25.56 0.16 21.24
N ASN A 14 -25.86 -0.11 22.52
CA ASN A 14 -27.11 0.33 23.13
C ASN A 14 -27.08 1.82 23.51
N PRO A 15 -27.91 2.69 22.91
CA PRO A 15 -27.89 4.14 23.15
C PRO A 15 -28.30 4.55 24.57
N VAL A 16 -29.01 3.68 25.31
CA VAL A 16 -29.41 3.97 26.71
C VAL A 16 -28.21 3.96 27.65
N ASN A 17 -27.09 3.36 27.24
CA ASN A 17 -25.92 3.15 28.08
C ASN A 17 -24.87 4.26 27.99
N ASP A 18 -25.12 5.38 27.32
CA ASP A 18 -24.08 6.37 26.99
C ASP A 18 -23.20 6.80 28.18
N ARG A 19 -23.77 6.99 29.37
CA ARG A 19 -22.99 7.28 30.59
C ARG A 19 -22.04 6.14 30.99
N TYR A 20 -22.50 4.90 30.88
CA TYR A 20 -21.71 3.71 31.20
C TYR A 20 -20.71 3.36 30.09
N LYS A 21 -20.95 3.77 28.84
CA LYS A 21 -19.97 3.65 27.75
C LYS A 21 -18.70 4.41 28.07
N SER A 22 -18.83 5.64 28.57
CA SER A 22 -17.67 6.44 29.00
C SER A 22 -16.87 5.72 30.09
N GLU A 23 -17.53 5.16 31.10
CA GLU A 23 -16.86 4.43 32.19
C GLU A 23 -16.10 3.18 31.68
N ILE A 24 -16.70 2.41 30.76
CA ILE A 24 -16.01 1.26 30.15
C ILE A 24 -14.83 1.71 29.30
N LEU A 25 -14.98 2.79 28.53
CA LEU A 25 -13.89 3.35 27.73
C LEU A 25 -12.75 3.84 28.62
N ASP A 26 -13.04 4.48 29.75
CA ASP A 26 -12.03 4.91 30.72
C ASP A 26 -11.26 3.72 31.29
N LEU A 27 -11.95 2.63 31.67
CA LEU A 27 -11.31 1.39 32.12
C LEU A 27 -10.42 0.77 31.04
N LEU A 28 -10.87 0.77 29.79
CA LEU A 28 -10.11 0.25 28.65
C LEU A 28 -8.86 1.10 28.38
N ILE A 29 -9.02 2.43 28.35
CA ILE A 29 -7.93 3.40 28.17
C ILE A 29 -6.90 3.22 29.29
N GLN A 30 -7.34 3.13 30.55
CA GLN A 30 -6.47 2.91 31.69
C GLN A 30 -5.69 1.60 31.55
N ARG A 31 -6.35 0.49 31.22
CA ARG A 31 -5.68 -0.81 31.04
C ARG A 31 -4.66 -0.76 29.90
N ILE A 32 -5.01 -0.15 28.76
CA ILE A 32 -4.11 0.02 27.62
C ILE A 32 -2.89 0.87 28.00
N ASN A 33 -3.09 1.93 28.78
CA ASN A 33 -1.98 2.77 29.25
C ASN A 33 -1.09 2.03 30.24
N ASP A 34 -1.66 1.28 31.18
CA ASP A 34 -0.88 0.47 32.12
C ASP A 34 -0.05 -0.59 31.37
N LEU A 35 -0.65 -1.28 30.40
CA LEU A 35 0.03 -2.24 29.54
C LEU A 35 1.21 -1.61 28.78
N CYS A 36 1.01 -0.44 28.17
CA CYS A 36 2.05 0.22 27.39
C CYS A 36 3.16 0.82 28.27
N PHE A 37 2.77 1.59 29.30
CA PHE A 37 3.67 2.48 30.02
C PHE A 37 4.25 1.90 31.30
N LYS A 38 3.50 1.03 31.99
CA LYS A 38 3.89 0.48 33.30
C LYS A 38 4.38 -0.97 33.21
N GLU A 39 3.90 -1.73 32.22
CA GLU A 39 4.28 -3.13 32.03
C GLU A 39 5.28 -3.28 30.87
N CYS A 40 4.85 -3.01 29.63
CA CYS A 40 5.63 -3.34 28.45
C CYS A 40 6.94 -2.56 28.35
N GLN A 41 6.91 -1.22 28.37
CA GLN A 41 8.14 -0.43 28.11
C GLN A 41 9.14 -0.46 29.26
N VAL A 42 8.71 -0.84 30.48
CA VAL A 42 9.56 -0.90 31.67
C VAL A 42 10.54 -2.05 31.55
N ASP A 43 10.08 -3.23 31.11
CA ASP A 43 10.94 -4.33 30.72
C ASP A 43 11.44 -4.14 29.29
N ARG A 44 12.63 -3.56 29.15
CA ARG A 44 13.25 -3.25 27.85
C ARG A 44 13.53 -4.49 27.00
N ILE A 45 13.82 -5.63 27.62
CA ILE A 45 14.12 -6.88 26.91
C ILE A 45 12.82 -7.42 26.31
N SER A 46 11.80 -7.57 27.15
CA SER A 46 10.47 -8.02 26.72
C SER A 46 9.88 -7.06 25.68
N CYS A 47 9.96 -5.74 25.89
CA CYS A 47 9.49 -4.76 24.91
C CYS A 47 10.19 -4.89 23.56
N THR A 48 11.46 -5.30 23.53
CA THR A 48 12.22 -5.43 22.28
C THR A 48 11.90 -6.72 21.54
N LEU A 49 11.92 -7.84 22.26
CA LEU A 49 11.81 -9.19 21.67
C LEU A 49 10.36 -9.68 21.56
N THR A 50 9.55 -9.40 22.57
CA THR A 50 8.19 -9.93 22.75
C THR A 50 7.26 -8.86 23.32
N PRO A 51 6.98 -7.78 22.54
CA PRO A 51 6.12 -6.71 23.02
C PRO A 51 4.73 -7.25 23.38
N LEU A 52 4.13 -6.72 24.44
CA LEU A 52 2.81 -7.17 24.94
C LEU A 52 1.64 -6.84 24.00
N CYS A 53 1.90 -6.17 22.88
CA CYS A 53 0.94 -5.96 21.81
C CYS A 53 1.49 -6.50 20.49
N SER A 54 0.70 -7.36 19.84
CA SER A 54 1.05 -7.97 18.57
C SER A 54 1.35 -6.90 17.52
N ARG A 55 2.48 -7.01 16.83
CA ARG A 55 2.93 -6.07 15.79
C ARG A 55 2.89 -4.59 16.22
N ARG A 56 2.95 -4.32 17.53
CA ARG A 56 2.88 -2.98 18.11
C ARG A 56 1.65 -2.18 17.64
N PHE A 57 0.50 -2.83 17.43
CA PHE A 57 -0.70 -2.15 16.94
C PHE A 57 -1.14 -0.97 17.83
N LEU A 58 -0.78 -0.98 19.12
CA LEU A 58 -1.05 0.12 20.05
C LEU A 58 -0.22 1.39 19.78
N LEU A 59 0.94 1.30 19.12
CA LEU A 59 1.65 2.48 18.61
C LEU A 59 0.92 3.05 17.40
N ARG A 60 0.53 2.18 16.46
CA ARG A 60 -0.28 2.55 15.30
C ARG A 60 -1.58 3.23 15.70
N LEU A 61 -2.28 2.69 16.70
CA LEU A 61 -3.50 3.29 17.24
C LEU A 61 -3.25 4.74 17.66
N ARG A 62 -2.16 5.01 18.37
CA ARG A 62 -1.86 6.37 18.85
C ARG A 62 -1.48 7.31 17.70
N ILE A 63 -0.58 6.89 16.82
CA ILE A 63 -0.11 7.71 15.69
C ILE A 63 -1.27 8.05 14.74
N LYS A 64 -2.14 7.08 14.41
CA LYS A 64 -3.30 7.31 13.53
C LYS A 64 -4.36 8.23 14.15
N ASN A 65 -4.37 8.39 15.47
CA ASN A 65 -5.27 9.28 16.20
C ASN A 65 -4.56 10.57 16.64
N GLU A 66 -3.52 10.98 15.90
CA GLU A 66 -2.86 12.29 16.05
C GLU A 66 -2.25 12.54 17.44
N LEU A 67 -1.96 11.49 18.20
CA LEU A 67 -1.25 11.61 19.47
C LEU A 67 0.22 11.91 19.22
N GLY A 68 0.76 12.84 20.00
CA GLY A 68 2.13 13.32 19.89
C GLY A 68 3.17 12.30 20.37
N MET A 69 4.44 12.61 20.13
CA MET A 69 5.59 11.82 20.60
C MET A 69 5.61 11.63 22.12
N GLU A 70 5.13 12.63 22.84
CA GLU A 70 4.99 12.67 24.29
C GLU A 70 3.98 11.66 24.82
N ASP A 71 2.96 11.33 24.02
CA ASP A 71 1.88 10.40 24.35
C ASP A 71 2.19 8.95 23.93
N LEU A 72 3.39 8.71 23.40
CA LEU A 72 3.87 7.38 23.06
C LEU A 72 4.77 6.80 24.17
N PRO A 73 4.73 5.46 24.37
CA PRO A 73 5.75 4.80 25.17
C PRO A 73 7.12 4.91 24.50
N LYS A 74 7.93 5.90 24.92
CA LYS A 74 9.16 6.36 24.25
C LYS A 74 10.12 5.23 23.89
N PHE A 75 10.37 4.31 24.82
CA PHE A 75 11.24 3.17 24.56
C PHE A 75 10.67 2.25 23.48
N CYS A 76 9.37 1.92 23.58
CA CYS A 76 8.68 1.08 22.60
C CYS A 76 8.70 1.68 21.19
N TYR A 77 8.46 3.00 21.08
CA TYR A 77 8.55 3.71 19.80
C TYR A 77 10.00 3.75 19.28
N SER A 78 10.99 4.01 20.12
CA SER A 78 12.41 4.01 19.70
C SER A 78 12.87 2.66 19.13
N VAL A 79 12.40 1.55 19.74
CA VAL A 79 12.67 0.20 19.21
C VAL A 79 11.97 0.00 17.88
N HIS A 80 10.73 0.47 17.73
CA HIS A 80 10.01 0.41 16.46
C HIS A 80 10.73 1.19 15.35
N LYS A 81 11.11 2.45 15.60
CA LYS A 81 11.94 3.27 14.70
C LYS A 81 13.24 2.55 14.32
N GLY A 82 13.95 2.00 15.32
CA GLY A 82 15.20 1.28 15.10
C GLY A 82 15.05 0.02 14.26
N VAL A 83 13.91 -0.70 14.36
CA VAL A 83 13.62 -1.84 13.48
C VAL A 83 13.42 -1.38 12.04
N VAL A 84 12.65 -0.31 11.81
CA VAL A 84 12.45 0.25 10.46
C VAL A 84 13.78 0.71 9.84
N GLU A 85 14.59 1.46 10.59
CA GLU A 85 15.90 1.94 10.14
C GLU A 85 16.86 0.79 9.80
N ARG A 86 16.90 -0.25 10.63
CA ARG A 86 17.75 -1.43 10.39
C ARG A 86 17.32 -2.20 9.16
N ASP A 87 16.01 -2.42 8.99
CA ASP A 87 15.47 -3.14 7.83
C ASP A 87 15.67 -2.35 6.53
N PHE A 88 15.58 -1.01 6.57
CA PHE A 88 15.94 -0.13 5.46
C PHE A 88 17.41 -0.28 5.07
N ARG A 89 18.32 -0.35 6.06
CA ARG A 89 19.76 -0.56 5.83
C ARG A 89 20.15 -2.01 5.51
N GLY A 90 19.19 -2.89 5.21
CA GLY A 90 19.43 -4.31 4.91
C GLY A 90 19.99 -5.12 6.08
N LYS A 91 19.87 -4.64 7.33
CA LYS A 91 20.37 -5.33 8.52
C LYS A 91 19.33 -6.31 9.05
N THR A 92 19.80 -7.35 9.75
CA THR A 92 18.93 -8.29 10.46
C THR A 92 18.06 -7.56 11.50
N VAL A 93 16.77 -7.89 11.49
CA VAL A 93 15.74 -7.35 12.38
C VAL A 93 14.98 -8.48 13.07
N VAL A 94 14.42 -8.17 14.24
CA VAL A 94 13.65 -9.13 15.06
C VAL A 94 12.34 -9.53 14.36
N TYR A 95 11.75 -8.61 13.60
CA TYR A 95 10.57 -8.83 12.77
C TYR A 95 10.64 -7.92 11.55
N LYS A 96 9.99 -8.32 10.45
CA LYS A 96 9.87 -7.49 9.25
C LYS A 96 8.87 -6.34 9.48
N PRO A 97 9.29 -5.07 9.41
CA PRO A 97 8.39 -3.94 9.55
C PRO A 97 7.55 -3.82 8.27
N SER A 98 6.36 -4.42 8.28
CA SER A 98 5.32 -4.18 7.29
C SER A 98 4.26 -3.29 7.93
N ASP A 99 3.67 -2.39 7.15
CA ASP A 99 2.59 -1.51 7.59
C ASP A 99 2.94 -0.69 8.86
N SER A 100 4.18 -0.21 8.92
CA SER A 100 4.74 0.43 10.11
C SER A 100 4.53 1.94 10.06
N TYR A 101 4.04 2.53 11.15
CA TYR A 101 3.74 3.96 11.22
C TYR A 101 4.85 4.70 11.96
N LEU A 102 5.40 5.74 11.33
CA LEU A 102 6.39 6.64 11.90
C LEU A 102 5.92 8.09 11.80
N PHE A 103 6.39 8.95 12.68
CA PHE A 103 6.27 10.39 12.45
C PHE A 103 7.07 10.81 11.22
N LEU A 104 6.60 11.83 10.52
CA LEU A 104 7.23 12.37 9.30
C LEU A 104 8.71 12.67 9.50
N ILE A 105 9.06 13.36 10.59
CA ILE A 105 10.46 13.72 10.87
C ILE A 105 11.36 12.51 11.03
N ASP A 106 10.87 11.42 11.64
CA ASP A 106 11.64 10.19 11.83
C ASP A 106 11.79 9.41 10.53
N PHE A 107 10.74 9.38 9.71
CA PHE A 107 10.83 8.82 8.36
C PHE A 107 11.90 9.57 7.54
N LEU A 108 11.84 10.90 7.53
CA LEU A 108 12.82 11.70 6.78
C LEU A 108 14.24 11.51 7.33
N ASP A 109 14.43 11.36 8.65
CA ASP A 109 15.74 11.08 9.25
C ASP A 109 16.31 9.72 8.82
N ILE A 110 15.45 8.70 8.68
CA ILE A 110 15.86 7.36 8.25
C ILE A 110 16.24 7.35 6.77
N PHE A 111 15.39 7.89 5.90
CA PHE A 111 15.51 7.75 4.45
C PHE A 111 16.32 8.88 3.80
N PHE A 112 16.26 10.09 4.38
CA PHE A 112 16.88 11.30 3.86
C PHE A 112 17.82 11.95 4.89
N HIS A 113 18.64 11.11 5.52
CA HIS A 113 19.58 11.55 6.54
C HIS A 113 20.50 12.67 6.00
N GLY A 114 20.72 13.71 6.81
CA GLY A 114 21.41 14.94 6.41
C GLY A 114 20.46 16.08 6.06
N ASP A 115 19.40 15.83 5.28
CA ASP A 115 18.46 16.85 4.81
C ASP A 115 17.11 16.84 5.54
N TYR A 116 16.86 15.82 6.36
CA TYR A 116 15.57 15.59 7.02
C TYR A 116 14.97 16.82 7.72
N ARG A 117 15.78 17.67 8.38
CA ARG A 117 15.27 18.88 9.06
C ARG A 117 14.75 19.91 8.06
N LYS A 118 15.47 20.10 6.95
CA LYS A 118 15.07 21.02 5.88
C LYS A 118 13.83 20.46 5.18
N LEU A 119 13.83 19.18 4.83
CA LEU A 119 12.70 18.49 4.23
C LEU A 119 11.46 18.57 5.12
N ASN A 120 11.59 18.28 6.41
CA ASN A 120 10.48 18.37 7.36
C ASN A 120 9.90 19.78 7.39
N LYS A 121 10.76 20.81 7.44
CA LYS A 121 10.34 22.21 7.36
C LYS A 121 9.61 22.50 6.05
N PHE A 122 10.19 22.16 4.90
CA PHE A 122 9.60 22.44 3.60
C PHE A 122 8.26 21.75 3.40
N ILE A 123 8.16 20.47 3.79
CA ILE A 123 6.91 19.70 3.71
C ILE A 123 5.85 20.32 4.65
N SER A 124 6.20 20.61 5.91
CA SER A 124 5.26 21.19 6.89
C SER A 124 4.72 22.56 6.43
N PHE A 125 5.56 23.38 5.80
CA PHE A 125 5.17 24.68 5.25
C PHE A 125 4.65 24.61 3.80
N LYS A 126 4.44 23.40 3.26
CA LYS A 126 3.98 23.17 1.87
C LYS A 126 4.87 23.86 0.81
N ASN A 127 6.14 24.07 1.12
CA ASN A 127 7.14 24.57 0.18
C ASN A 127 7.66 23.44 -0.71
N TRP A 128 6.78 22.99 -1.62
CA TRP A 128 7.04 21.80 -2.44
C TRP A 128 8.18 21.99 -3.42
N LYS A 129 8.38 23.19 -3.96
CA LYS A 129 9.45 23.45 -4.92
C LYS A 129 10.82 23.06 -4.35
N ASP A 130 11.14 23.56 -3.16
CA ASP A 130 12.42 23.32 -2.52
C ASP A 130 12.54 21.86 -2.00
N ALA A 131 11.43 21.25 -1.58
CA ALA A 131 11.43 19.83 -1.19
C ALA A 131 11.71 18.91 -2.38
N LEU A 132 11.07 19.17 -3.52
CA LEU A 132 11.25 18.39 -4.75
C LEU A 132 12.65 18.57 -5.34
N GLU A 133 13.23 19.77 -5.26
CA GLU A 133 14.61 20.01 -5.70
C GLU A 133 15.62 19.11 -4.97
N ILE A 134 15.47 18.93 -3.65
CA ILE A 134 16.30 18.00 -2.87
C ILE A 134 16.11 16.55 -3.34
N PHE A 135 14.88 16.13 -3.63
CA PHE A 135 14.63 14.77 -4.10
C PHE A 135 15.24 14.52 -5.48
N GLU A 136 15.07 15.46 -6.41
CA GLU A 136 15.67 15.38 -7.74
C GLU A 136 17.20 15.36 -7.68
N GLU A 137 17.82 16.18 -6.83
CA GLU A 137 19.28 16.16 -6.64
C GLU A 137 19.77 14.79 -6.15
N ARG A 138 19.06 14.17 -5.21
CA ARG A 138 19.40 12.83 -4.70
C ARG A 138 19.25 11.73 -5.75
N ILE A 139 18.18 11.78 -6.54
CA ILE A 139 17.96 10.86 -7.66
C ILE A 139 19.09 11.04 -8.70
N ALA A 140 19.44 12.28 -9.04
CA ALA A 140 20.54 12.58 -9.95
C ALA A 140 21.91 12.10 -9.43
N ASN A 141 22.10 12.07 -8.11
CA ASN A 141 23.29 11.53 -7.44
C ASN A 141 23.28 10.00 -7.29
N GLY A 142 22.26 9.31 -7.82
CA GLY A 142 22.21 7.85 -7.92
C GLY A 142 21.39 7.16 -6.83
N GLU A 143 20.62 7.88 -6.01
CA GLU A 143 19.66 7.23 -5.10
C GLU A 143 18.47 6.66 -5.89
N SER A 144 18.22 5.37 -5.71
CA SER A 144 17.21 4.61 -6.47
C SER A 144 15.84 4.65 -5.79
N PHE A 145 15.22 5.83 -5.77
CA PHE A 145 13.82 5.96 -5.36
C PHE A 145 13.00 6.73 -6.39
N ARG A 146 11.69 6.53 -6.32
CA ARG A 146 10.71 7.20 -7.16
C ARG A 146 9.63 7.78 -6.27
N TYR A 147 8.95 8.80 -6.77
CA TYR A 147 7.85 9.39 -6.03
C TYR A 147 6.77 10.01 -6.91
N VAL A 148 5.57 10.12 -6.33
CA VAL A 148 4.43 10.88 -6.85
C VAL A 148 3.86 11.70 -5.71
N LYS A 149 3.52 12.96 -5.98
CA LYS A 149 2.94 13.89 -5.02
C LYS A 149 1.59 14.37 -5.52
N SER A 150 0.57 14.22 -4.69
CA SER A 150 -0.80 14.68 -4.93
C SER A 150 -1.18 15.79 -3.95
N GLU A 151 -2.48 15.99 -3.72
CA GLU A 151 -2.95 17.00 -2.77
C GLU A 151 -2.79 16.51 -1.33
N ASN A 152 -3.15 15.24 -1.10
CA ASN A 152 -3.21 14.66 0.24
C ASN A 152 -2.06 13.70 0.55
N TYR A 153 -1.37 13.18 -0.47
CA TYR A 153 -0.38 12.14 -0.30
C TYR A 153 0.96 12.49 -0.96
N PHE A 154 2.01 11.93 -0.37
CA PHE A 154 3.29 11.78 -1.03
C PHE A 154 3.65 10.30 -1.01
N VAL A 155 3.65 9.68 -2.19
CA VAL A 155 3.90 8.26 -2.38
C VAL A 155 5.34 8.08 -2.82
N PHE A 156 6.11 7.30 -2.08
CA PHE A 156 7.48 6.95 -2.40
C PHE A 156 7.60 5.45 -2.64
N LYS A 157 8.37 5.07 -3.65
CA LYS A 157 8.84 3.71 -3.86
C LYS A 157 10.35 3.71 -3.77
N TYR A 158 10.88 3.04 -2.75
CA TYR A 158 12.31 2.82 -2.56
C TYR A 158 12.55 1.32 -2.72
N GLU A 159 13.38 0.92 -3.69
CA GLU A 159 13.44 -0.48 -4.14
C GLU A 159 12.01 -0.99 -4.45
N ASP A 160 11.59 -2.09 -3.84
CA ASP A 160 10.23 -2.64 -3.98
C ASP A 160 9.28 -2.21 -2.85
N ARG A 161 9.70 -1.29 -1.97
CA ARG A 161 8.92 -0.91 -0.79
C ARG A 161 8.15 0.38 -1.02
N LEU A 162 6.85 0.33 -0.76
CA LEU A 162 5.95 1.47 -0.86
C LEU A 162 5.84 2.20 0.48
N HIS A 163 6.00 3.52 0.47
CA HIS A 163 5.87 4.39 1.63
C HIS A 163 4.88 5.53 1.32
N ILE A 164 3.94 5.79 2.22
CA ILE A 164 2.89 6.80 2.04
C ILE A 164 3.01 7.85 3.14
N ILE A 165 3.34 9.08 2.77
CA ILE A 165 3.24 10.24 3.65
C ILE A 165 1.82 10.81 3.55
N PHE A 166 1.17 10.96 4.70
CA PHE A 166 -0.14 11.61 4.81
C PHE A 166 0.09 13.10 5.09
N LEU A 167 -0.04 13.95 4.07
CA LEU A 167 0.43 15.34 4.11
C LEU A 167 -0.27 16.22 5.15
N ASN A 168 -1.44 15.79 5.61
CA ASN A 168 -2.24 16.51 6.62
C ASN A 168 -2.15 15.90 8.03
N LYS A 169 -1.40 14.79 8.22
CA LYS A 169 -1.41 14.01 9.46
C LYS A 169 -0.02 13.83 10.11
N ASP A 170 1.03 14.42 9.55
CA ASP A 170 2.42 14.39 10.04
C ASP A 170 2.99 12.99 10.37
N TYR A 171 2.44 11.95 9.76
CA TYR A 171 2.92 10.57 9.86
C TYR A 171 3.04 9.90 8.50
N VAL A 172 3.78 8.79 8.48
CA VAL A 172 4.11 8.00 7.30
C VAL A 172 3.77 6.54 7.56
N LEU A 173 3.06 5.92 6.62
CA LEU A 173 2.94 4.47 6.52
C LEU A 173 4.14 3.95 5.73
N THR A 174 4.94 3.09 6.34
CA THR A 174 6.15 2.53 5.75
C THR A 174 5.96 1.07 5.39
N ASN A 175 6.47 0.68 4.23
CA ASN A 175 6.34 -0.66 3.68
C ASN A 175 4.87 -1.12 3.68
N ALA A 176 4.03 -0.30 3.04
CA ALA A 176 2.60 -0.49 2.94
C ALA A 176 2.28 -1.78 2.18
N ASN A 177 1.52 -2.68 2.79
CA ASN A 177 1.22 -4.00 2.25
C ASN A 177 -0.20 -4.46 2.62
N ARG A 178 -0.50 -4.61 3.91
CA ARG A 178 -1.78 -5.20 4.38
C ARG A 178 -2.80 -4.16 4.80
N GLU A 179 -2.39 -2.91 4.92
CA GLU A 179 -3.30 -1.79 5.18
C GLU A 179 -4.32 -1.61 4.08
N ASN A 180 -5.49 -1.13 4.46
CA ASN A 180 -6.53 -0.74 3.51
C ASN A 180 -6.17 0.60 2.87
N ILE A 181 -6.47 0.76 1.59
CA ILE A 181 -6.24 2.02 0.87
C ILE A 181 -7.41 2.99 1.15
N GLU A 182 -7.12 4.16 1.74
CA GLU A 182 -8.18 5.04 2.25
C GLU A 182 -8.90 5.89 1.18
N SER A 183 -8.29 6.06 0.00
CA SER A 183 -8.83 6.94 -1.04
C SER A 183 -8.53 6.47 -2.47
N LEU A 184 -9.38 6.87 -3.42
CA LEU A 184 -9.16 6.65 -4.85
C LEU A 184 -7.97 7.48 -5.39
N GLU A 185 -7.72 8.66 -4.80
CA GLU A 185 -6.53 9.48 -5.10
C GLU A 185 -5.25 8.67 -4.82
N LEU A 186 -5.19 8.00 -3.67
CA LEU A 186 -4.03 7.17 -3.33
C LEU A 186 -3.86 5.97 -4.27
N ILE A 187 -4.95 5.33 -4.70
CA ILE A 187 -4.90 4.27 -5.72
C ILE A 187 -4.27 4.80 -7.01
N LYS A 188 -4.76 5.95 -7.51
CA LYS A 188 -4.23 6.61 -8.71
C LYS A 188 -2.74 6.88 -8.56
N ASP A 189 -2.33 7.51 -7.46
CA ASP A 189 -0.93 7.90 -7.24
C ASP A 189 0.02 6.70 -7.21
N ILE A 190 -0.40 5.58 -6.62
CA ILE A 190 0.40 4.34 -6.58
C ILE A 190 0.53 3.74 -7.98
N ILE A 191 -0.54 3.71 -8.77
CA ILE A 191 -0.49 3.18 -10.14
C ILE A 191 0.38 4.09 -11.01
N GLU A 192 0.23 5.41 -10.91
CA GLU A 192 1.06 6.39 -11.63
C GLU A 192 2.54 6.25 -11.31
N LEU A 193 2.87 6.06 -10.03
CA LEU A 193 4.24 5.86 -9.57
C LEU A 193 4.88 4.64 -10.23
N ASN A 194 4.14 3.54 -10.32
CA ASN A 194 4.64 2.31 -10.93
C ASN A 194 4.63 2.37 -12.47
N SER A 195 3.69 3.10 -13.07
CA SER A 195 3.57 3.19 -14.53
C SER A 195 4.52 4.18 -15.19
N SER A 196 4.97 5.21 -14.48
CA SER A 196 5.74 6.34 -15.02
C SER A 196 7.02 5.97 -15.78
N ILE A 197 7.58 4.78 -15.55
CA ILE A 197 8.81 4.31 -16.22
C ILE A 197 8.57 3.06 -17.05
N SER A 198 7.59 2.24 -16.65
CA SER A 198 7.36 0.96 -17.31
C SER A 198 6.33 1.05 -18.43
N PHE A 199 5.38 2.01 -18.43
CA PHE A 199 4.22 1.99 -19.33
C PHE A 199 3.77 3.38 -19.83
N PRO A 200 4.50 4.05 -20.73
CA PRO A 200 4.13 5.39 -21.21
C PRO A 200 2.75 5.45 -21.92
N GLU A 201 2.22 4.31 -22.37
CA GLU A 201 0.93 4.25 -23.07
C GLU A 201 -0.28 4.02 -22.14
N ILE A 202 -0.05 3.75 -20.85
CA ILE A 202 -1.14 3.55 -19.91
C ILE A 202 -1.80 4.89 -19.61
N ARG A 203 -3.13 4.91 -19.74
CA ARG A 203 -3.94 6.06 -19.34
C ARG A 203 -4.63 5.75 -18.02
N ILE A 204 -4.37 6.59 -17.03
CA ILE A 204 -4.96 6.50 -15.70
C ILE A 204 -5.91 7.68 -15.55
N ILE A 205 -7.18 7.41 -15.26
CA ILE A 205 -8.22 8.43 -15.11
C ILE A 205 -8.90 8.23 -13.77
N LEU A 206 -8.89 9.27 -12.93
CA LEU A 206 -9.62 9.27 -11.67
C LEU A 206 -11.05 9.76 -11.93
N HIS A 207 -12.01 8.87 -11.75
CA HIS A 207 -13.43 9.22 -11.70
C HIS A 207 -13.81 9.43 -10.24
N ALA A 208 -13.86 10.70 -9.84
CA ALA A 208 -14.07 11.08 -8.44
C ALA A 208 -15.27 10.35 -7.83
N SER A 209 -15.05 9.76 -6.64
CA SER A 209 -16.04 9.00 -5.86
C SER A 209 -16.57 7.71 -6.50
N GLN A 210 -16.05 7.27 -7.65
CA GLN A 210 -16.46 6.03 -8.31
C GLN A 210 -15.32 5.01 -8.36
N PHE A 211 -14.29 5.28 -9.17
CA PHE A 211 -13.19 4.35 -9.42
C PHE A 211 -11.98 5.06 -10.04
N VAL A 212 -10.86 4.35 -10.08
CA VAL A 212 -9.70 4.66 -10.92
C VAL A 212 -9.77 3.77 -12.16
N GLU A 213 -9.82 4.39 -13.33
CA GLU A 213 -9.82 3.71 -14.61
C GLU A 213 -8.39 3.60 -15.13
N VAL A 214 -7.93 2.37 -15.38
CA VAL A 214 -6.62 2.08 -15.97
C VAL A 214 -6.82 1.46 -17.33
N LYS A 215 -6.37 2.15 -18.38
CA LYS A 215 -6.42 1.66 -19.77
C LYS A 215 -5.04 1.19 -20.20
N VAL A 216 -4.96 -0.08 -20.55
CA VAL A 216 -3.80 -0.73 -21.14
C VAL A 216 -4.13 -1.07 -22.59
N LYS A 217 -3.25 -0.71 -23.51
CA LYS A 217 -3.35 -1.08 -24.93
C LYS A 217 -2.52 -2.36 -25.14
N ILE A 218 -2.88 -3.20 -26.11
CA ILE A 218 -1.99 -4.19 -26.73
C ILE A 218 -2.12 -3.96 -28.25
N PRO A 219 -1.04 -3.55 -28.93
CA PRO A 219 -1.09 -3.20 -30.34
C PRO A 219 -1.52 -4.35 -31.27
N PHE A 220 -2.23 -4.02 -32.33
CA PHE A 220 -2.69 -5.01 -33.33
C PHE A 220 -1.55 -5.80 -33.97
N ASP A 221 -0.39 -5.18 -34.21
CA ASP A 221 0.77 -5.84 -34.80
C ASP A 221 1.38 -6.92 -33.90
N ILE A 222 1.16 -6.85 -32.59
CA ILE A 222 1.49 -7.94 -31.66
C ILE A 222 0.41 -9.01 -31.70
N ILE A 223 -0.87 -8.62 -31.61
CA ILE A 223 -2.01 -9.55 -31.60
C ILE A 223 -2.05 -10.39 -32.88
N SER A 224 -1.82 -9.77 -34.03
CA SER A 224 -1.84 -10.44 -35.34
C SER A 224 -0.74 -11.48 -35.54
N LYS A 225 0.31 -11.45 -34.72
CA LYS A 225 1.41 -12.43 -34.74
C LYS A 225 1.15 -13.64 -33.84
N LEU A 226 0.14 -13.58 -32.97
CA LEU A 226 -0.21 -14.67 -32.05
C LEU A 226 -0.87 -15.81 -32.84
N ASN A 227 -0.24 -16.99 -32.87
CA ASN A 227 -0.80 -18.15 -33.56
C ASN A 227 -1.58 -19.05 -32.59
N SER A 228 -2.81 -19.41 -32.95
CA SER A 228 -3.62 -20.38 -32.20
C SER A 228 -3.16 -21.83 -32.36
N ASP A 229 -2.46 -22.13 -33.46
CA ASP A 229 -2.28 -23.50 -33.96
C ASP A 229 -0.95 -24.15 -33.54
N GLY A 230 -0.11 -23.43 -32.78
CA GLY A 230 1.28 -23.80 -32.51
C GLY A 230 1.61 -24.28 -31.09
N ILE A 231 0.65 -24.77 -30.31
CA ILE A 231 0.89 -25.12 -28.90
C ILE A 231 1.32 -26.59 -28.75
N ALA A 232 2.42 -26.94 -29.40
CA ALA A 232 3.12 -28.23 -29.23
C ALA A 232 4.53 -27.96 -28.70
N SER A 233 4.65 -27.63 -27.41
CA SER A 233 5.95 -27.41 -26.78
C SER A 233 5.97 -27.97 -25.36
N THR A 234 7.17 -28.33 -24.89
CA THR A 234 7.41 -29.00 -23.61
C THR A 234 7.11 -28.07 -22.42
N GLU A 235 6.87 -28.60 -21.21
CA GLU A 235 6.44 -27.80 -20.04
C GLU A 235 7.33 -26.58 -19.73
N GLY A 236 8.62 -26.61 -20.09
CA GLY A 236 9.55 -25.48 -19.92
C GLY A 236 9.34 -24.34 -20.93
N GLU A 237 9.02 -24.66 -22.19
CA GLU A 237 8.81 -23.68 -23.27
C GLU A 237 7.45 -22.97 -23.17
N LYS A 238 6.47 -23.58 -22.48
CA LYS A 238 5.13 -23.02 -22.29
C LYS A 238 5.13 -21.73 -21.47
N LYS A 239 6.01 -21.57 -20.48
CA LYS A 239 6.02 -20.40 -19.58
C LYS A 239 6.58 -19.14 -20.22
N GLU A 240 7.44 -19.28 -21.23
CA GLU A 240 8.08 -18.13 -21.88
C GLU A 240 7.36 -17.68 -23.15
N ASN A 241 6.64 -18.58 -23.82
CA ASN A 241 5.94 -18.30 -25.09
C ASN A 241 4.75 -17.31 -24.91
N PRO A 242 4.78 -16.13 -25.55
CA PRO A 242 3.67 -15.16 -25.54
C PRO A 242 2.34 -15.72 -26.03
N ASP A 243 2.34 -16.61 -27.02
CA ASP A 243 1.14 -17.22 -27.59
C ASP A 243 0.46 -18.13 -26.56
N TYR A 244 1.25 -18.96 -25.87
CA TYR A 244 0.74 -19.82 -24.80
C TYR A 244 0.13 -18.99 -23.67
N TYR A 245 0.83 -17.93 -23.24
CA TYR A 245 0.32 -17.04 -22.20
C TYR A 245 -1.03 -16.43 -22.63
N PHE A 246 -1.09 -15.83 -23.81
CA PHE A 246 -2.28 -15.13 -24.28
C PHE A 246 -3.50 -16.04 -24.40
N TRP A 247 -3.34 -17.26 -24.91
CA TRP A 247 -4.48 -18.17 -25.12
C TRP A 247 -4.87 -18.98 -23.88
N HIS A 248 -3.99 -19.18 -22.89
CA HIS A 248 -4.26 -20.07 -21.76
C HIS A 248 -4.15 -19.46 -20.36
N GLN A 249 -3.25 -18.48 -20.17
CA GLN A 249 -3.00 -17.90 -18.86
C GLN A 249 -3.66 -16.54 -18.71
N PHE A 250 -3.65 -15.71 -19.75
CA PHE A 250 -4.27 -14.39 -19.75
C PHE A 250 -5.76 -14.41 -19.34
N PRO A 251 -6.62 -15.35 -19.82
CA PRO A 251 -8.00 -15.44 -19.33
C PRO A 251 -8.10 -15.75 -17.84
N LYS A 252 -7.18 -16.58 -17.31
CA LYS A 252 -7.15 -16.95 -15.88
C LYS A 252 -6.70 -15.78 -15.01
N ASP A 253 -5.73 -15.01 -15.49
CA ASP A 253 -5.26 -13.81 -14.81
C ASP A 253 -6.37 -12.75 -14.77
N LEU A 254 -7.13 -12.58 -15.86
CA LEU A 254 -8.30 -11.70 -15.90
C LEU A 254 -9.40 -12.16 -14.93
N GLU A 255 -9.67 -13.47 -14.84
CA GLU A 255 -10.60 -14.02 -13.87
C GLU A 255 -10.14 -13.75 -12.44
N LYS A 256 -8.85 -13.94 -12.14
CA LYS A 256 -8.27 -13.60 -10.84
C LYS A 256 -8.43 -12.11 -10.51
N LEU A 257 -8.14 -11.23 -11.47
CA LEU A 257 -8.28 -9.78 -11.30
C LEU A 257 -9.73 -9.31 -11.17
N SER A 258 -10.70 -10.09 -11.67
CA SER A 258 -12.12 -9.77 -11.49
C SER A 258 -12.53 -9.77 -10.01
N GLY A 259 -11.77 -10.44 -9.15
CA GLY A 259 -11.95 -10.35 -7.71
C GLY A 259 -11.43 -9.03 -7.09
N LEU A 260 -10.52 -8.35 -7.77
CA LEU A 260 -9.84 -7.13 -7.28
C LEU A 260 -10.37 -5.84 -7.94
N CYS A 261 -10.91 -5.95 -9.15
CA CYS A 261 -11.47 -4.84 -9.92
C CYS A 261 -13.00 -4.85 -9.83
N ASP A 262 -13.61 -3.67 -9.81
CA ASP A 262 -15.07 -3.50 -9.91
C ASP A 262 -15.60 -3.95 -11.27
N LYS A 263 -14.82 -3.68 -12.31
CA LYS A 263 -15.13 -4.09 -13.68
C LYS A 263 -13.85 -4.26 -14.48
N ILE A 264 -13.88 -5.19 -15.42
CA ILE A 264 -12.85 -5.37 -16.44
C ILE A 264 -13.55 -5.36 -17.80
N THR A 265 -13.01 -4.61 -18.75
CA THR A 265 -13.52 -4.61 -20.14
C THR A 265 -12.40 -4.85 -21.13
N LEU A 266 -12.69 -5.66 -22.14
CA LEU A 266 -11.82 -5.97 -23.27
C LEU A 266 -12.55 -5.58 -24.54
N GLN A 267 -11.96 -4.68 -25.33
CA GLN A 267 -12.55 -4.17 -26.56
C GLN A 267 -11.47 -3.97 -27.62
N MET A 268 -11.81 -4.18 -28.89
CA MET A 268 -10.96 -3.77 -30.00
C MET A 268 -11.25 -2.31 -30.34
N ASN A 269 -10.21 -1.48 -30.46
CA ASN A 269 -10.38 -0.11 -30.94
C ASN A 269 -10.48 -0.05 -32.48
N GLN A 270 -10.63 1.14 -33.04
CA GLN A 270 -10.70 1.36 -34.50
C GLN A 270 -9.45 0.93 -35.28
N PHE A 271 -8.32 0.72 -34.60
CA PHE A 271 -7.05 0.26 -35.18
C PHE A 271 -6.84 -1.24 -34.95
N ASN A 272 -7.85 -1.96 -34.44
CA ASN A 272 -7.78 -3.35 -34.02
C ASN A 272 -6.78 -3.61 -32.87
N ASP A 273 -6.40 -2.59 -32.10
CA ASP A 273 -5.66 -2.82 -30.86
C ASP A 273 -6.61 -3.37 -29.80
N LEU A 274 -6.16 -4.32 -28.99
CA LEU A 274 -6.89 -4.79 -27.82
C LEU A 274 -6.73 -3.77 -26.69
N MET A 275 -7.84 -3.20 -26.26
CA MET A 275 -7.92 -2.28 -25.14
C MET A 275 -8.44 -3.04 -23.93
N LEU A 276 -7.60 -3.16 -22.91
CA LEU A 276 -7.96 -3.64 -21.58
C LEU A 276 -8.21 -2.43 -20.69
N THR A 277 -9.41 -2.33 -20.12
CA THR A 277 -9.75 -1.28 -19.14
C THR A 277 -10.11 -1.92 -17.81
N LEU A 278 -9.36 -1.56 -16.76
CA LEU A 278 -9.57 -1.98 -15.38
C LEU A 278 -10.22 -0.84 -14.61
N PHE A 279 -11.29 -1.14 -13.88
CA PHE A 279 -12.00 -0.20 -13.00
C PHE A 279 -11.69 -0.60 -11.56
N ILE A 280 -10.86 0.18 -10.87
CA ILE A 280 -10.34 -0.16 -9.54
C ILE A 280 -11.02 0.73 -8.51
N ASN A 281 -11.60 0.13 -7.47
CA ASN A 281 -12.27 0.85 -6.39
C ASN A 281 -11.55 0.58 -5.05
N LYS A 282 -12.01 1.19 -3.96
CA LYS A 282 -11.49 0.97 -2.59
C LYS A 282 -11.92 -0.37 -1.99
N GLU A 283 -12.72 -1.14 -2.71
CA GLU A 283 -13.31 -2.40 -2.27
C GLU A 283 -13.13 -3.45 -3.36
N THR A 284 -12.96 -4.70 -2.94
CA THR A 284 -12.81 -5.90 -3.77
C THR A 284 -14.08 -6.75 -3.69
N TYR A 285 -14.27 -7.60 -4.71
CA TYR A 285 -15.44 -8.45 -4.84
C TYR A 285 -15.02 -9.92 -4.87
N THR A 286 -15.09 -10.61 -3.72
CA THR A 286 -14.97 -12.07 -3.71
C THR A 286 -16.33 -12.70 -3.99
N SER A 287 -16.47 -13.38 -5.13
CA SER A 287 -17.68 -14.10 -5.55
C SER A 287 -17.96 -15.38 -4.76
N THR A 288 -17.11 -15.71 -3.77
CA THR A 288 -17.12 -17.00 -3.07
C THR A 288 -18.11 -17.10 -1.90
N ASP A 289 -18.68 -15.99 -1.43
CA ASP A 289 -19.69 -16.01 -0.37
C ASP A 289 -21.05 -15.50 -0.86
N GLU A 290 -22.11 -16.26 -0.56
CA GLU A 290 -23.51 -15.90 -0.85
C GLU A 290 -23.90 -14.56 -0.21
N SER A 291 -23.14 -14.10 0.79
CA SER A 291 -23.10 -12.69 1.20
C SER A 291 -22.02 -11.96 0.40
N ARG A 292 -22.41 -11.18 -0.62
CA ARG A 292 -21.53 -10.19 -1.27
C ARG A 292 -21.05 -9.15 -0.25
N GLN A 293 -20.06 -9.49 0.55
CA GLN A 293 -19.41 -8.54 1.44
C GLN A 293 -18.25 -7.91 0.68
N ASN A 294 -18.32 -6.60 0.53
CA ASN A 294 -17.25 -5.80 -0.02
C ASN A 294 -16.09 -5.80 0.98
N ILE A 295 -14.92 -6.29 0.56
CA ILE A 295 -13.71 -6.29 1.39
C ILE A 295 -12.89 -5.07 0.99
N PRO A 296 -12.34 -4.28 1.93
CA PRO A 296 -11.48 -3.16 1.56
C PRO A 296 -10.25 -3.60 0.77
N LEU A 297 -9.93 -2.88 -0.32
CA LEU A 297 -8.74 -3.08 -1.13
C LEU A 297 -7.48 -2.75 -0.31
N ARG A 298 -6.52 -3.66 -0.29
CA ARG A 298 -5.23 -3.48 0.41
C ARG A 298 -4.11 -3.16 -0.57
N TYR A 299 -3.00 -2.63 -0.07
CA TYR A 299 -1.84 -2.29 -0.90
C TYR A 299 -1.30 -3.47 -1.70
N ARG A 300 -1.19 -4.66 -1.10
CA ARG A 300 -0.77 -5.89 -1.78
C ARG A 300 -1.73 -6.32 -2.89
N ASP A 301 -3.02 -6.03 -2.73
CA ASP A 301 -4.02 -6.42 -3.73
C ASP A 301 -3.86 -5.50 -4.96
N LEU A 302 -3.54 -4.21 -4.73
CA LEU A 302 -3.17 -3.29 -5.80
C LEU A 302 -1.82 -3.64 -6.44
N GLU A 303 -0.85 -4.13 -5.67
CA GLU A 303 0.42 -4.66 -6.18
C GLU A 303 0.18 -5.81 -7.18
N GLU A 304 -0.74 -6.74 -6.91
CA GLU A 304 -1.11 -7.79 -7.87
C GLU A 304 -1.66 -7.24 -9.20
N ILE A 305 -2.42 -6.14 -9.16
CA ILE A 305 -2.91 -5.46 -10.37
C ILE A 305 -1.74 -4.85 -11.15
N ILE A 306 -0.81 -4.20 -10.44
CA ILE A 306 0.37 -3.55 -11.03
C ILE A 306 1.30 -4.59 -11.64
N ASP A 307 1.58 -5.69 -10.94
CA ASP A 307 2.42 -6.79 -11.41
C ASP A 307 1.85 -7.40 -12.69
N PHE A 308 0.53 -7.55 -12.77
CA PHE A 308 -0.12 -8.02 -13.98
C PHE A 308 0.07 -7.03 -15.15
N ILE A 309 -0.11 -5.74 -14.91
CA ILE A 309 0.13 -4.71 -15.92
C ILE A 309 1.59 -4.73 -16.40
N GLU A 310 2.53 -4.88 -15.46
CA GLU A 310 3.96 -5.00 -15.74
C GLU A 310 4.30 -6.23 -16.54
N PHE A 311 3.68 -7.34 -16.21
CA PHE A 311 3.82 -8.58 -16.93
C PHE A 311 3.33 -8.45 -18.37
N LEU A 312 2.15 -7.86 -18.60
CA LEU A 312 1.63 -7.63 -19.95
C LEU A 312 2.59 -6.80 -20.79
N TYR A 313 3.11 -5.71 -20.23
CA TYR A 313 4.05 -4.87 -20.94
C TYR A 313 5.34 -5.61 -21.26
N THR A 314 5.92 -6.31 -20.28
CA THR A 314 7.16 -7.08 -20.48
C THR A 314 6.98 -8.12 -21.58
N LYS A 315 5.85 -8.83 -21.60
CA LYS A 315 5.57 -9.88 -22.59
C LYS A 315 5.25 -9.36 -23.98
N PHE A 316 4.48 -8.29 -24.08
CA PHE A 316 3.93 -7.85 -25.36
C PHE A 316 4.67 -6.65 -25.95
N TYR A 317 5.35 -5.84 -25.15
CA TYR A 317 6.02 -4.63 -25.64
C TYR A 317 7.54 -4.77 -25.67
N ILE A 318 8.18 -5.30 -24.61
CA ILE A 318 9.66 -5.37 -24.56
C ILE A 318 10.22 -6.46 -25.49
N ILE A 319 9.53 -7.61 -25.62
CA ILE A 319 10.02 -8.75 -26.43
C ILE A 319 9.92 -8.48 -27.95
N TRP A 320 9.11 -7.50 -28.36
CA TRP A 320 8.78 -7.26 -29.78
C TRP A 320 9.42 -6.01 -30.39
N VAL A 321 10.21 -5.26 -29.62
CA VAL A 321 11.05 -4.13 -30.06
C VAL A 321 12.49 -4.60 -30.11
#